data_AF-A0A7C4XVX9-F1
#
_entry.id   AF-A0A7C4XVX9-F1
#
_cell.length_a   1.000
_cell.length_b   1.000
_cell.length_c   1.000
_cell.angle_alpha   90.00
_cell.angle_beta   90.00
_cell.angle_gamma   90.00
#
_symmetry.space_group_name_H-M   'P 1'
#
loop_
_entity.id
_entity.type
_entity.pdbx_description
1 polymer ?
#
loop_
_entity_poly.entity_id
_entity_poly.type
_entity_poly.pdbx_seq_one_letter_code
_entity_poly.pdbx_strand_id
1 'polypeptide(L)'
;MKLYEINYEIENIIENNVSETGEISPEIEKQLETLELQRKDKIKALALLHKDLNYFIDTIVNEIKLLQQKKKVIENKINFIKKYLERNLAEGEKFNEPNFTISWRKSISIEIDPFIDEKKFAEQFPDLVSIKIEIQKNKVKDYIKTTGVIPDGVNYIEKNNLIIK
;
A
#
# COMPACT_ATOMS: atom_id res chain seq x y z
N MET A 1 14.90 -14.10 -9.75
CA MET A 1 14.71 -15.16 -10.75
C MET A 1 14.40 -14.48 -12.07
N LYS A 2 15.08 -14.84 -13.16
CA LYS A 2 14.76 -14.35 -14.52
C LYS A 2 13.92 -15.42 -15.21
N LEU A 3 12.83 -15.02 -15.87
CA LEU A 3 11.93 -15.93 -16.57
C LEU A 3 12.26 -15.96 -18.07
N TYR A 4 12.79 -14.86 -18.60
CA TYR A 4 13.22 -14.72 -19.99
C TYR A 4 14.68 -14.31 -20.08
N GLU A 5 15.36 -14.77 -21.13
CA GLU A 5 16.60 -14.13 -21.57
C GLU A 5 16.25 -12.87 -22.37
N ILE A 6 16.71 -11.74 -21.86
CA ILE A 6 16.45 -10.41 -22.44
C ILE A 6 17.74 -9.91 -23.07
N ASN A 7 17.61 -9.03 -24.07
CA ASN A 7 18.78 -8.37 -24.65
C ASN A 7 19.54 -7.58 -23.56
N TYR A 8 20.80 -7.92 -23.38
CA TYR A 8 21.66 -7.38 -22.32
C TYR A 8 21.81 -5.86 -22.38
N GLU A 9 21.91 -5.27 -23.57
CA GLU A 9 22.07 -3.82 -23.73
C GLU A 9 20.82 -3.08 -23.24
N ILE A 10 19.63 -3.62 -23.53
CA ILE A 10 18.36 -3.07 -23.03
C ILE A 10 18.27 -3.21 -21.51
N GLU A 11 18.58 -4.39 -20.94
CA GLU A 11 18.60 -4.55 -19.47
C GLU A 11 19.56 -3.55 -18.82
N ASN A 12 20.78 -3.42 -19.35
CA ASN A 12 21.81 -2.55 -18.81
C ASN A 12 21.44 -1.07 -18.92
N ILE A 13 20.80 -0.64 -20.01
CA ILE A 13 20.27 0.73 -20.13
C ILE A 13 19.20 0.96 -19.06
N ILE A 14 18.28 0.02 -18.86
CA ILE A 14 17.24 0.20 -17.85
C ILE A 14 17.84 0.25 -16.44
N GLU A 15 18.69 -0.71 -16.07
CA GLU A 15 19.26 -0.82 -14.72
C GLU A 15 20.13 0.39 -14.34
N ASN A 16 20.99 0.88 -15.25
CA ASN A 16 21.86 2.03 -14.95
C ASN A 16 21.14 3.38 -14.92
N ASN A 17 19.91 3.44 -15.45
CA ASN A 17 19.11 4.67 -15.48
C ASN A 17 17.94 4.62 -14.49
N VAL A 18 17.90 3.62 -13.61
CA VAL A 18 16.94 3.54 -12.50
C VAL A 18 17.72 3.57 -11.19
N SER A 19 17.41 4.55 -10.33
CA SER A 19 18.04 4.65 -9.02
C SER A 19 17.61 3.50 -8.10
N GLU A 20 18.30 3.33 -6.98
CA GLU A 20 17.89 2.40 -5.91
C GLU A 20 16.49 2.72 -5.35
N THR A 21 16.03 3.98 -5.49
CA THR A 21 14.70 4.42 -5.05
C THR A 21 13.62 4.26 -6.14
N GLY A 22 13.99 3.82 -7.35
CA GLY A 22 13.08 3.66 -8.48
C GLY A 22 12.86 4.94 -9.29
N GLU A 23 13.68 5.97 -9.10
CA GLU A 23 13.65 7.17 -9.94
C GLU A 23 14.26 6.87 -11.30
N ILE A 24 13.55 7.25 -12.37
CA ILE A 24 13.96 6.99 -13.75
C ILE A 24 14.67 8.22 -14.29
N SER A 25 15.89 8.04 -14.80
CA SER A 25 16.66 9.08 -15.48
C SER A 25 16.01 9.44 -16.83
N PRO A 26 15.89 10.74 -17.16
CA PRO A 26 15.36 11.17 -18.46
C PRO A 26 16.26 10.76 -19.65
N GLU A 27 17.52 10.42 -19.41
CA GLU A 27 18.46 9.99 -20.46
C GLU A 27 18.14 8.57 -20.98
N ILE A 28 17.30 7.81 -20.27
CA ILE A 28 16.94 6.42 -20.62
C ILE A 28 16.31 6.34 -22.02
N GLU A 29 15.43 7.27 -22.37
CA GLU A 29 14.73 7.29 -23.66
C GLU A 29 15.74 7.52 -24.78
N LYS A 30 16.64 8.49 -24.61
CA LYS A 30 17.68 8.82 -25.58
C LYS A 30 18.66 7.66 -25.77
N GLN A 31 19.08 7.00 -24.69
CA GLN A 31 19.96 5.82 -24.79
C GLN A 31 19.26 4.66 -25.54
N LEU A 32 17.99 4.39 -25.22
CA LEU A 32 17.20 3.40 -25.93
C LEU A 32 17.01 3.75 -27.41
N GLU A 33 16.85 5.03 -27.76
CA GLU A 33 16.75 5.48 -29.15
C GLU A 33 18.06 5.29 -29.92
N THR A 34 19.19 5.66 -29.31
CA THR A 34 20.52 5.52 -29.93
C THR A 34 20.97 4.07 -30.11
N LEU A 35 20.33 3.13 -29.42
CA LEU A 35 20.63 1.72 -29.53
C LEU A 35 20.29 1.17 -30.93
N GLU A 36 21.30 0.73 -31.67
CA GLU A 36 21.17 0.18 -33.02
C GLU A 36 20.60 -1.26 -33.00
N LEU A 37 19.29 -1.36 -32.73
CA LEU A 37 18.52 -2.59 -32.79
C LEU A 37 17.34 -2.44 -33.74
N GLN A 38 16.98 -3.53 -34.43
CA GLN A 38 15.73 -3.55 -35.18
C GLN A 38 14.56 -3.23 -34.24
N ARG A 39 13.67 -2.34 -34.68
CA ARG A 39 12.51 -1.89 -33.89
C ARG A 39 11.73 -3.05 -33.27
N LYS A 40 11.55 -4.14 -34.03
CA LYS A 40 10.83 -5.33 -33.58
C LYS A 40 11.54 -6.02 -32.41
N ASP A 41 12.85 -6.16 -32.47
CA ASP A 41 13.63 -6.82 -31.42
C ASP A 41 13.73 -5.96 -30.17
N LYS A 42 13.85 -4.63 -30.34
CA LYS A 42 13.79 -3.67 -29.24
C LYS A 42 12.45 -3.74 -28.49
N ILE A 43 11.33 -3.74 -29.23
CA ILE A 43 9.99 -3.91 -28.63
C ILE A 43 9.86 -5.25 -27.93
N LYS A 44 10.33 -6.35 -28.55
CA LYS A 44 10.27 -7.69 -27.96
C LYS A 44 11.06 -7.75 -26.65
N ALA A 45 12.28 -7.24 -26.62
CA ALA A 45 13.11 -7.24 -25.42
C ALA A 45 12.48 -6.42 -24.28
N LEU A 46 11.97 -5.22 -24.56
CA LEU A 46 11.26 -4.41 -23.56
C LEU A 46 10.00 -5.09 -23.03
N ALA A 47 9.22 -5.75 -23.90
CA ALA A 47 8.03 -6.49 -23.50
C ALA A 47 8.38 -7.70 -22.61
N LEU A 48 9.45 -8.44 -22.93
CA LEU A 48 9.93 -9.56 -22.10
C LEU A 48 10.46 -9.06 -20.75
N LEU A 49 11.23 -7.97 -20.74
CA LEU A 49 11.70 -7.34 -19.49
C LEU A 49 10.55 -6.93 -18.59
N HIS A 50 9.51 -6.29 -19.15
CA HIS A 50 8.31 -5.97 -18.40
C HIS A 50 7.65 -7.21 -17.77
N LYS A 51 7.58 -8.33 -18.50
CA LYS A 51 7.01 -9.58 -17.95
C LYS A 51 7.89 -10.19 -16.85
N ASP A 52 9.21 -10.14 -17.00
CA ASP A 52 10.16 -10.59 -15.98
C ASP A 52 10.03 -9.79 -14.69
N LEU A 53 9.93 -8.45 -14.81
CA LEU A 53 9.74 -7.58 -13.66
C LEU A 53 8.41 -7.83 -12.95
N ASN A 54 7.32 -8.06 -13.70
CA ASN A 54 6.03 -8.43 -13.09
C ASN A 54 6.11 -9.77 -12.35
N TYR A 55 6.76 -10.78 -12.94
CA TYR A 55 6.97 -12.07 -12.27
C TYR A 55 7.80 -11.90 -10.97
N PHE A 56 8.80 -11.04 -10.99
CA PHE A 56 9.58 -10.72 -9.80
C PHE A 56 8.74 -10.02 -8.72
N ILE A 57 7.86 -9.09 -9.10
CA ILE A 57 6.88 -8.46 -8.19
C ILE A 57 5.99 -9.53 -7.54
N ASP A 58 5.43 -10.45 -8.34
CA ASP A 58 4.57 -11.52 -7.81
C ASP A 58 5.32 -12.43 -6.82
N THR A 59 6.60 -12.70 -7.09
CA THR A 59 7.47 -13.46 -6.19
C THR A 59 7.67 -12.72 -4.86
N ILE A 60 7.95 -11.42 -4.91
CA ILE A 60 8.10 -10.57 -3.72
C ILE A 60 6.80 -10.54 -2.92
N VAL A 61 5.65 -10.34 -3.57
CA VAL A 61 4.33 -10.29 -2.92
C VAL A 61 4.04 -11.59 -2.18
N ASN A 62 4.36 -12.73 -2.80
CA ASN A 62 4.20 -14.03 -2.16
C ASN A 62 5.10 -14.19 -0.94
N GLU A 63 6.36 -13.76 -1.00
CA GLU A 63 7.26 -13.80 0.16
C GLU A 63 6.79 -12.87 1.28
N ILE A 64 6.37 -11.64 0.95
CA ILE A 64 5.78 -10.71 1.93
C ILE A 64 4.58 -11.34 2.63
N LYS A 65 3.70 -12.03 1.88
CA LYS A 65 2.55 -12.72 2.45
C LYS A 65 2.98 -13.83 3.43
N LEU A 66 4.00 -14.61 3.10
CA LEU A 66 4.55 -15.64 3.99
C LEU A 66 5.16 -15.01 5.25
N LEU A 67 5.92 -13.93 5.12
CA LEU A 67 6.49 -13.20 6.24
C LEU A 67 5.41 -12.59 7.15
N GLN A 68 4.34 -12.04 6.58
CA GLN A 68 3.19 -11.53 7.34
C GLN A 68 2.48 -12.65 8.10
N GLN A 69 2.32 -13.84 7.51
CA GLN A 69 1.76 -15.00 8.21
C GLN A 69 2.66 -15.44 9.38
N LYS A 70 3.97 -15.52 9.17
CA LYS A 70 4.94 -15.84 10.22
C LYS A 70 4.89 -14.82 11.35
N LYS A 71 4.84 -13.52 11.02
CA LYS A 71 4.66 -12.42 11.99
C LYS A 71 3.40 -12.64 12.83
N LYS A 72 2.25 -12.91 12.19
CA LYS A 72 0.98 -13.15 12.88
C LYS A 72 1.05 -14.34 13.86
N VAL A 73 1.75 -15.42 13.48
CA VAL A 73 1.96 -16.56 14.38
C VAL A 73 2.76 -16.16 15.62
N ILE A 74 3.81 -15.35 15.46
CA ILE A 74 4.62 -14.85 16.57
C ILE A 74 3.80 -13.91 17.46
N GLU A 75 3.04 -12.99 16.87
CA GLU A 75 2.13 -12.09 17.61
C GLU A 75 1.10 -12.87 18.45
N ASN A 76 0.53 -13.95 17.88
CA ASN A 76 -0.38 -14.83 18.61
C ASN A 76 0.31 -15.52 19.80
N LYS A 77 1.56 -15.97 19.65
CA LYS A 77 2.35 -16.55 20.74
C LYS A 77 2.62 -15.52 21.83
N ILE A 78 3.03 -14.30 21.46
CA ILE A 78 3.25 -13.19 22.40
C ILE A 78 1.97 -12.88 23.17
N ASN A 79 0.84 -12.77 22.47
CA ASN A 79 -0.45 -12.48 23.09
C ASN A 79 -0.89 -13.60 24.04
N PHE A 80 -0.67 -14.87 23.67
CA PHE A 80 -0.93 -16.00 24.56
C PHE A 80 -0.09 -15.91 25.84
N ILE A 81 1.23 -15.69 25.71
CA ILE A 81 2.14 -15.54 26.86
C ILE A 81 1.69 -14.37 27.73
N LYS A 82 1.37 -13.22 27.14
CA LYS A 82 0.86 -12.05 27.86
C LYS A 82 -0.41 -12.38 28.66
N LYS A 83 -1.42 -12.99 28.02
CA LYS A 83 -2.65 -13.41 28.69
C LYS A 83 -2.40 -14.43 29.80
N TYR A 84 -1.43 -15.31 29.60
CA TYR A 84 -1.05 -16.26 30.64
C TYR A 84 -0.44 -15.55 31.84
N LEU A 85 0.47 -14.59 31.63
CA LEU A 85 1.04 -13.76 32.69
C LEU A 85 -0.04 -12.95 33.42
N GLU A 86 -0.97 -12.31 32.68
CA GLU A 86 -2.11 -11.57 33.26
C GLU A 86 -2.96 -12.44 34.20
N ARG A 87 -3.14 -13.74 33.89
CA ARG A 87 -3.89 -14.68 34.74
C ARG A 87 -3.13 -15.13 35.99
N ASN A 88 -1.81 -15.02 35.99
CA ASN A 88 -0.95 -15.49 37.08
C ASN A 88 -0.47 -14.34 37.98
N LEU A 89 -0.74 -13.08 37.61
CA LEU A 89 -0.36 -11.91 38.39
C LEU A 89 -1.62 -11.32 39.03
N ALA A 90 -1.59 -11.04 40.34
CA ALA A 90 -2.75 -10.44 41.01
C ALA A 90 -3.01 -9.04 40.46
N GLU A 91 -4.27 -8.60 40.40
CA GLU A 91 -4.62 -7.28 39.90
C GLU A 91 -3.95 -6.18 40.74
N GLY A 92 -3.30 -5.23 40.07
CA GLY A 92 -2.53 -4.15 40.73
C GLY A 92 -1.12 -4.55 41.19
N GLU A 93 -0.74 -5.82 41.13
CA GLU A 93 0.59 -6.30 41.52
C GLU A 93 1.68 -5.84 40.54
N LYS A 94 2.85 -5.49 41.09
CA LYS A 94 4.06 -5.21 40.31
C LYS A 94 5.08 -6.30 40.58
N PHE A 95 5.51 -6.99 39.53
CA PHE A 95 6.54 -8.01 39.58
C PHE A 95 7.82 -7.49 38.93
N ASN A 96 8.94 -7.46 39.65
CA ASN A 96 10.16 -6.82 39.19
C ASN A 96 11.38 -7.72 39.39
N GLU A 97 12.12 -7.94 38.30
CA GLU A 97 13.35 -8.72 38.23
C GLU A 97 14.42 -7.92 37.47
N PRO A 98 15.72 -8.25 37.60
CA PRO A 98 16.80 -7.50 36.93
C PRO A 98 16.61 -7.34 35.42
N ASN A 99 15.96 -8.31 34.77
CA ASN A 99 15.81 -8.37 33.32
C ASN A 99 14.41 -7.97 32.82
N PHE A 100 13.42 -7.81 33.70
CA PHE A 100 12.06 -7.46 33.29
C PHE A 100 11.22 -6.89 34.43
N THR A 101 10.20 -6.12 34.07
CA THR A 101 9.18 -5.65 35.00
C THR A 101 7.79 -5.89 34.39
N ILE A 102 6.87 -6.43 35.19
CA ILE A 102 5.45 -6.55 34.85
C ILE A 102 4.67 -5.66 35.82
N SER A 103 3.81 -4.82 35.29
CA SER A 103 2.98 -3.92 36.10
C SER A 103 1.65 -3.66 35.43
N TRP A 104 0.62 -3.44 36.25
CA TRP A 104 -0.67 -2.98 35.78
C TRP A 104 -0.63 -1.48 35.49
N ARG A 105 -1.34 -1.08 34.45
CA ARG A 105 -1.68 0.31 34.20
C ARG A 105 -3.20 0.42 34.08
N LYS A 106 -3.77 1.50 34.61
CA LYS A 106 -5.15 1.83 34.30
C LYS A 106 -5.23 2.20 32.82
N SER A 107 -6.10 1.52 32.09
CA SER A 107 -6.45 1.87 30.71
C SER A 107 -7.88 2.37 30.73
N ILE A 108 -8.11 3.55 30.18
CA ILE A 108 -9.45 4.11 30.00
C ILE A 108 -9.78 3.93 28.52
N SER A 109 -10.81 3.14 28.22
CA SER A 109 -11.44 3.07 26.91
C SER A 109 -12.79 3.78 26.99
N ILE A 110 -13.10 4.56 25.96
CA ILE A 110 -14.43 5.16 25.80
C ILE A 110 -15.18 4.26 24.83
N GLU A 111 -16.26 3.64 25.30
CA GLU A 111 -17.21 2.92 24.46
C GLU A 111 -18.38 3.86 24.15
N ILE A 112 -18.69 4.02 22.87
CA ILE A 112 -19.85 4.78 22.41
C ILE A 112 -21.01 3.79 22.29
N ASP A 113 -22.15 4.13 22.87
CA ASP A 113 -23.37 3.33 22.75
C ASP A 113 -23.75 3.16 21.27
N PRO A 114 -23.93 1.92 20.77
CA PRO A 114 -24.30 1.68 19.37
C PRO A 114 -25.67 2.26 18.99
N PHE A 115 -26.51 2.63 19.95
CA PHE A 115 -27.82 3.24 19.73
C PHE A 115 -27.82 4.76 19.94
N ILE A 116 -26.63 5.38 20.05
CA ILE A 116 -26.54 6.83 20.20
C ILE A 116 -27.18 7.55 19.01
N ASP A 117 -28.01 8.56 19.29
CA ASP A 117 -28.49 9.47 18.26
C ASP A 117 -27.38 10.49 17.96
N GLU A 118 -26.59 10.22 16.92
CA GLU A 118 -25.44 11.03 16.53
C GLU A 118 -25.82 12.48 16.23
N LYS A 119 -27.02 12.75 15.72
CA LYS A 119 -27.46 14.11 15.40
C LYS A 119 -27.71 14.89 16.68
N LYS A 120 -28.47 14.30 17.61
CA LYS A 120 -28.73 14.92 18.91
C LYS A 120 -27.43 15.07 19.73
N PHE A 121 -26.52 14.11 19.63
CA PHE A 121 -25.20 14.18 20.27
C PHE A 121 -24.36 15.32 19.67
N ALA A 122 -24.32 15.46 18.35
CA ALA A 122 -23.64 16.56 17.66
C ALA A 122 -24.22 17.94 18.01
N GLU A 123 -25.54 18.05 18.18
CA GLU A 123 -26.19 19.29 18.63
C GLU A 123 -25.77 19.69 20.05
N GLN A 124 -25.61 18.72 20.96
CA GLN A 124 -25.24 18.96 22.35
C GLN A 124 -23.73 19.12 22.55
N PHE A 125 -22.92 18.40 21.76
CA PHE A 125 -21.46 18.35 21.89
C PHE A 125 -20.77 18.50 20.51
N PRO A 126 -20.87 19.69 19.88
CA PRO A 126 -20.35 19.91 18.53
C PRO A 126 -18.83 19.73 18.43
N ASP A 127 -18.08 19.97 19.51
CA ASP A 127 -16.61 19.81 19.53
C ASP A 127 -16.15 18.34 19.60
N LEU A 128 -17.06 17.40 19.86
CA LEU A 128 -16.76 15.96 19.95
C LEU A 128 -17.10 15.18 18.67
N VAL A 129 -17.55 15.87 17.63
CA VAL A 129 -17.95 15.28 16.35
C VAL A 129 -17.14 15.86 15.19
N SER A 130 -16.94 15.06 14.14
CA SER A 130 -16.26 15.52 12.92
C SER A 130 -17.15 15.34 11.70
N ILE A 131 -17.21 16.36 10.84
CA ILE A 131 -17.96 16.32 9.59
C ILE A 131 -16.98 16.01 8.45
N LYS A 132 -17.14 14.86 7.80
CA LYS A 132 -16.38 14.50 6.61
C LYS A 132 -17.12 14.96 5.35
N ILE A 133 -16.57 15.96 4.65
CA ILE A 133 -17.03 16.34 3.31
C ILE A 133 -16.16 15.56 2.30
N GLU A 134 -16.78 14.68 1.51
CA GLU A 134 -16.08 13.83 0.55
C GLU A 134 -16.70 13.91 -0.85
N ILE A 135 -15.88 14.27 -1.84
CA ILE A 135 -16.29 14.30 -3.25
C ILE A 135 -16.33 12.87 -3.79
N GLN A 136 -17.54 12.42 -4.13
CA GLN A 136 -17.78 11.09 -4.70
C GLN A 136 -17.41 11.07 -6.20
N LYS A 137 -16.14 10.77 -6.51
CA LYS A 137 -15.60 10.83 -7.88
C LYS A 137 -16.38 9.99 -8.91
N ASN A 138 -16.91 8.85 -8.50
CA ASN A 138 -17.79 8.01 -9.34
C ASN A 138 -19.07 8.76 -9.72
N LYS A 139 -19.75 9.40 -8.77
CA LYS A 139 -20.95 10.19 -9.02
C LYS A 139 -20.66 11.42 -9.88
N VAL A 140 -19.50 12.06 -9.69
CA VAL A 140 -19.05 13.16 -10.57
C VAL A 140 -18.84 12.64 -12.01
N LYS A 141 -18.21 11.48 -12.18
CA LYS A 141 -18.03 10.85 -13.50
C LYS A 141 -19.37 10.52 -14.16
N ASP A 142 -20.32 10.00 -13.41
CA ASP A 142 -21.66 9.65 -13.93
C ASP A 142 -22.45 10.92 -14.29
N TYR A 143 -22.39 11.96 -13.45
CA TYR A 143 -22.96 13.27 -13.76
C TYR A 143 -22.42 13.84 -15.07
N ILE A 144 -21.09 13.83 -15.27
CA ILE A 144 -20.45 14.29 -16.51
C ILE A 144 -20.94 13.46 -17.71
N LYS A 145 -21.05 12.14 -17.58
CA LYS A 145 -21.55 11.27 -18.66
C LYS A 145 -23.01 11.54 -19.03
N THR A 146 -23.87 11.79 -18.05
CA THR A 146 -25.31 11.98 -18.29
C THR A 146 -25.65 13.38 -18.77
N THR A 147 -24.97 14.40 -18.24
CA THR A 147 -25.31 15.81 -18.51
C THR A 147 -24.39 16.45 -19.54
N GLY A 148 -23.19 15.89 -19.76
CA GLY A 148 -22.13 16.52 -20.57
C GLY A 148 -21.47 17.74 -19.89
N VAL A 149 -21.90 18.11 -18.68
CA VAL A 149 -21.40 19.28 -17.96
C VAL A 149 -20.30 18.86 -16.99
N ILE A 150 -19.17 19.56 -17.06
CA ILE A 150 -18.05 19.39 -16.12
C ILE A 150 -18.25 20.38 -14.96
N PRO A 151 -18.41 19.91 -13.70
CA PRO A 151 -18.55 20.79 -12.54
C PRO A 151 -17.29 21.63 -12.30
N ASP A 152 -17.48 22.82 -11.71
CA ASP A 152 -16.38 23.70 -11.33
C ASP A 152 -15.35 22.99 -10.43
N GLY A 153 -14.08 23.19 -10.75
CA GLY A 153 -12.97 22.54 -10.06
C GLY A 153 -12.70 21.08 -10.46
N VAL A 154 -13.43 20.51 -11.42
CA VAL A 154 -13.18 19.16 -11.94
C VAL A 154 -12.38 19.20 -13.24
N ASN A 155 -11.21 18.56 -13.27
CA ASN A 155 -10.44 18.34 -14.50
C ASN A 155 -10.74 16.97 -15.09
N TYR A 156 -11.47 16.93 -16.21
CA TYR A 156 -11.74 15.69 -16.96
C TYR A 156 -10.60 15.39 -17.93
N ILE A 157 -9.87 14.30 -17.70
CA ILE A 157 -8.70 13.91 -18.51
C ILE A 157 -8.94 12.51 -19.10
N GLU A 158 -8.92 12.41 -20.43
CA GLU A 158 -8.98 11.14 -21.16
C GLU A 158 -7.56 10.67 -21.50
N LYS A 159 -7.26 9.40 -21.21
CA LYS A 159 -5.96 8.77 -21.49
C LYS A 159 -6.17 7.42 -22.13
N ASN A 160 -5.44 7.16 -23.21
CA ASN A 160 -5.30 5.82 -23.78
C ASN A 160 -4.27 5.04 -22.98
N ASN A 161 -4.60 3.81 -22.59
CA ASN A 161 -3.70 2.96 -21.79
C ASN A 161 -3.15 1.82 -22.65
N LEU A 162 -1.82 1.65 -22.63
CA LEU A 162 -1.14 0.50 -23.22
C LEU A 162 -1.43 -0.76 -22.37
N ILE A 163 -1.79 -1.88 -23.02
CA ILE A 163 -2.03 -3.16 -22.35
C ILE A 163 -0.99 -4.16 -22.86
N ILE A 164 -0.17 -4.68 -21.95
CA ILE A 164 0.80 -5.77 -22.22
C ILE A 164 0.24 -7.05 -21.55
N LYS A 165 0.08 -8.14 -22.32
CA LYS A 165 -0.39 -9.46 -21.85
C LYS A 165 0.72 -10.51 -21.98
#